data_AF-A0A9D2DXR4-F1
#
_entry.id   AF-A0A9D2DXR4-F1
#
_cell.length_a   1.000
_cell.length_b   1.000
_cell.length_c   1.000
_cell.angle_alpha   90.00
_cell.angle_beta   90.00
_cell.angle_gamma   90.00
#
_symmetry.space_group_name_H-M   'P 1'
#
loop_
_entity.id
_entity.type
_entity.pdbx_description
1 polymer ?
#
loop_
_entity_poly.entity_id
_entity_poly.type
_entity_poly.pdbx_seq_one_letter_code
_entity_poly.pdbx_strand_id
1 'polypeptide(L)'
;MKLELSTEFIGGARAIGKKHLARIVEACFKTGYAPKAAAVLDAIKERGYKYSTLAALTTSVFDMKIPAEKDAIVQNAEEQVAGIAKKYARGLLREEERYNAVIKVWDDATDQVAGLLKKQGEADKFNPIWMMADSGARGSIDQIKQLSGMRGLMVNPQGKKIEVPVKSCFRNGLSVLEYFISSHGGRKGLADTALKTADSGYLTRRLVDVSQDVIVREDDCCAGKRPRPTFVKAITNGSGDIIESLEDRLAGRFAAEDILDDEGTVLVACNEMISENMAKTIAGLERYKTSGVPIRSIFNCTTRYGVCAKCYGKDMATTLPIKVGEAVGVIAAQSIGEPGTQLTMRTFHTGGIAATGDITQGLPRVEELFEARKPKGVATICEFAGIAQVDDKDNNLKHIVIVEEGTGVPLKDYELPFNAELLVKNGDKVVPGTQLNAGSVNPQDIIRVEGVKGVQDYILHEVQSVYRSQGVDINDKHVEIIVRQMIRKVRIENAGTTDMLPGQFVDMFTFEEQNEKTIMAGGVPATAKRVLLGITKAALATDSFLSAASFQETSRVLTEAAICTKRDPLIGLKENVIIGKLIPAGTGMKDYKNVSVQTTGGYRDVMAPASETENA
;
A
#
# COMPACT_ATOMS: atom_id res chain seq x y z
N MET A 1 25.93 10.76 26.20
CA MET A 1 26.54 11.04 24.89
C MET A 1 26.03 12.39 24.43
N LYS A 2 26.91 13.38 24.31
CA LYS A 2 26.64 14.65 23.62
C LYS A 2 26.44 14.30 22.13
N LEU A 3 25.19 14.11 21.71
CA LEU A 3 24.86 14.47 20.34
C LEU A 3 24.88 16.00 20.37
N GLU A 4 26.04 16.57 20.05
CA GLU A 4 26.05 17.92 19.54
C GLU A 4 25.04 17.92 18.41
N LEU A 5 23.96 18.68 18.57
CA LEU A 5 23.09 19.10 17.48
C LEU A 5 23.99 19.91 16.53
N SER A 6 24.84 19.21 15.77
CA SER A 6 25.75 19.83 14.84
C SER A 6 24.92 20.55 13.80
N THR A 7 25.47 21.63 13.27
CA THR A 7 24.88 22.42 12.18
C THR A 7 24.53 21.58 10.95
N GLU A 8 25.11 20.39 10.82
CA GLU A 8 24.79 19.37 9.81
C GLU A 8 23.44 18.68 10.05
N PHE A 9 23.05 18.40 11.31
CA PHE A 9 21.77 17.76 11.64
C PHE A 9 20.55 18.67 11.39
N ILE A 10 20.76 19.98 11.55
CA ILE A 10 19.76 21.04 11.29
C ILE A 10 19.87 21.57 9.85
N GLY A 11 20.88 21.15 9.08
CA GLY A 11 21.07 21.55 7.68
C GLY A 11 21.24 23.06 7.51
N GLY A 12 22.03 23.70 8.39
CA GLY A 12 22.24 25.15 8.35
C GLY A 12 20.99 26.01 8.58
N ALA A 13 19.84 25.40 8.95
CA ALA A 13 18.60 26.14 9.13
C ALA A 13 18.67 27.05 10.35
N ARG A 14 18.41 28.35 10.14
CA ARG A 14 18.35 29.37 11.19
C ARG A 14 17.07 29.29 12.05
N ALA A 15 16.08 28.49 11.66
CA ALA A 15 14.80 28.32 12.35
C ALA A 15 14.36 26.84 12.40
N ILE A 16 13.71 26.44 13.49
CA ILE A 16 13.25 25.06 13.72
C ILE A 16 11.77 24.97 13.35
N GLY A 17 11.47 24.43 12.17
CA GLY A 17 10.11 24.09 11.74
C GLY A 17 9.66 22.67 12.16
N LYS A 18 8.45 22.29 11.73
CA LYS A 18 7.83 20.98 12.06
C LYS A 18 8.71 19.78 11.70
N LYS A 19 9.34 19.78 10.52
CA LYS A 19 10.20 18.67 10.05
C LYS A 19 11.44 18.51 10.92
N HIS A 20 12.02 19.61 11.38
CA HIS A 20 13.20 19.60 12.24
C HIS A 20 12.85 19.06 13.64
N LEU A 21 11.70 19.47 14.20
CA LEU A 21 11.21 18.91 15.47
C LEU A 21 10.99 17.40 15.39
N ALA A 22 10.40 16.89 14.31
CA ALA A 22 10.22 15.46 14.11
C ALA A 22 11.55 14.70 14.14
N ARG A 23 12.59 15.20 13.47
CA ARG A 23 13.94 14.62 13.49
C ARG A 23 14.58 14.62 14.88
N ILE A 24 14.40 15.71 15.64
CA ILE A 24 14.90 15.80 17.03
C ILE A 24 14.24 14.72 17.89
N VAL A 25 12.92 14.57 17.79
CA VAL A 25 12.17 13.57 18.56
C VAL A 25 12.62 12.15 18.17
N GLU A 26 12.79 11.88 16.88
CA GLU A 26 13.29 10.59 16.38
C GLU A 26 14.69 10.26 16.95
N ALA A 27 15.62 11.22 16.93
CA ALA A 27 16.96 11.04 17.50
C ALA A 27 16.92 10.80 19.02
N CYS A 28 16.04 11.51 19.74
CA CYS A 28 15.83 11.28 21.17
C CYS A 28 15.25 9.90 21.46
N PHE A 29 14.33 9.41 20.64
CA PHE A 29 13.76 8.08 20.78
C PHE A 29 14.82 6.99 20.55
N LYS A 30 15.64 7.14 19.49
CA LYS A 30 16.73 6.21 19.15
C LYS A 30 17.80 6.09 20.25
N THR A 31 18.11 7.18 20.94
CA THR A 31 19.17 7.21 21.96
C THR A 31 18.68 6.97 23.39
N GLY A 32 17.45 7.38 23.70
CA GLY A 32 16.93 7.45 25.06
C GLY A 32 15.74 6.55 25.34
N TYR A 33 15.27 5.79 24.34
CA TYR A 33 14.02 5.04 24.37
C TYR A 33 12.80 5.93 24.71
N ALA A 34 11.63 5.30 24.88
CA ALA A 34 10.38 6.02 25.10
C ALA A 34 10.37 6.99 26.31
N PRO A 35 10.91 6.67 27.51
CA PRO A 35 10.77 7.54 28.67
C PRO A 35 11.49 8.89 28.53
N LYS A 36 12.71 8.90 27.97
CA LYS A 36 13.45 10.15 27.75
C LYS A 36 12.85 10.96 26.62
N ALA A 37 12.39 10.31 25.55
CA ALA A 37 11.70 10.98 24.47
C ALA A 37 10.42 11.68 24.95
N ALA A 38 9.65 11.03 25.83
CA ALA A 38 8.45 11.63 26.45
C ALA A 38 8.79 12.91 27.25
N ALA A 39 9.83 12.86 28.10
CA ALA A 39 10.26 14.03 28.86
C ALA A 39 10.71 15.20 27.96
N VAL A 40 11.42 14.90 26.86
CA VAL A 40 11.83 15.91 25.86
C VAL A 40 10.61 16.51 25.16
N LEU A 41 9.62 15.69 24.78
CA LEU A 41 8.38 16.15 24.16
C LEU A 41 7.61 17.10 25.07
N ASP A 42 7.51 16.80 26.37
CA ASP A 42 6.87 17.69 27.33
C ASP A 42 7.60 19.03 27.48
N ALA A 43 8.94 19.00 27.50
CA ALA A 43 9.75 20.22 27.55
C ALA A 43 9.60 21.07 26.27
N ILE A 44 9.52 20.44 25.09
CA ILE A 44 9.26 21.12 23.81
C ILE A 44 7.86 21.75 23.83
N LYS A 45 6.86 21.02 24.31
CA LYS A 45 5.47 21.48 24.43
C LYS A 45 5.38 22.71 25.34
N GLU A 46 5.98 22.67 26.52
CA GLU A 46 5.96 23.78 27.49
C GLU A 46 6.64 25.04 26.92
N ARG A 47 7.84 24.90 26.35
CA ARG A 47 8.55 26.02 25.71
C ARG A 47 7.78 26.55 24.50
N GLY A 48 7.25 25.66 23.68
CA GLY A 48 6.43 26.00 22.51
C GLY A 48 5.25 26.88 22.90
N TYR A 49 4.46 26.47 23.90
CA TYR A 49 3.34 27.27 24.38
C TYR A 49 3.79 28.61 24.97
N LYS A 50 4.80 28.62 25.85
CA LYS A 50 5.30 29.85 26.47
C LYS A 50 5.75 30.88 25.42
N TYR A 51 6.60 30.49 24.48
CA TYR A 51 7.12 31.41 23.46
C TYR A 51 6.08 31.75 22.38
N SER A 52 5.11 30.86 22.09
CA SER A 52 4.00 31.21 21.20
C SER A 52 3.13 32.32 21.78
N THR A 53 2.86 32.29 23.09
CA THR A 53 2.10 33.33 23.79
C THR A 53 2.88 34.65 23.81
N LEU A 54 4.19 34.61 24.07
CA LEU A 54 5.04 35.80 24.05
C LEU A 54 5.20 36.41 22.64
N ALA A 55 5.23 35.56 21.61
CA ALA A 55 5.31 36.01 20.22
C ALA A 55 4.04 36.75 19.76
N ALA A 56 2.89 36.51 20.44
CA ALA A 56 1.63 37.19 20.19
C ALA A 56 1.27 37.27 18.70
N LEU A 57 1.46 36.17 17.97
CA LEU A 57 1.19 36.09 16.54
C LEU A 57 -0.29 36.38 16.28
N THR A 58 -0.55 37.35 15.40
CA THR A 58 -1.89 37.75 14.99
C THR A 58 -2.02 37.64 13.48
N THR A 59 -3.25 37.58 12.97
CA THR A 59 -3.53 37.59 11.54
C THR A 59 -4.51 38.70 11.25
N SER A 60 -4.13 39.61 10.37
CA SER A 60 -4.94 40.73 9.91
C SER A 60 -5.08 40.72 8.38
N VAL A 61 -6.02 41.53 7.88
CA VAL A 61 -6.19 41.74 6.42
C VAL A 61 -4.94 42.40 5.80
N PHE A 62 -4.16 43.15 6.59
CA PHE A 62 -2.96 43.83 6.12
C PHE A 62 -1.80 42.87 5.84
N ASP A 63 -1.77 41.73 6.54
CA ASP A 63 -0.74 40.70 6.37
C ASP A 63 -0.89 39.97 5.02
N MET A 64 -2.08 39.97 4.44
CA MET A 64 -2.38 39.30 3.16
C MET A 64 -1.93 40.11 1.93
N LYS A 65 -0.66 40.49 1.83
CA LYS A 65 -0.16 41.38 0.76
C LYS A 65 -0.35 40.79 -0.64
N ILE A 66 -0.97 41.57 -1.53
CA ILE A 66 -1.19 41.22 -2.93
C ILE A 66 0.00 41.74 -3.75
N PRO A 67 0.62 40.94 -4.62
CA PRO A 67 1.67 41.40 -5.52
C PRO A 67 1.12 42.45 -6.51
N ALA A 68 1.80 43.59 -6.65
CA ALA A 68 1.40 44.64 -7.60
C ALA A 68 1.51 44.18 -9.06
N GLU A 69 2.46 43.28 -9.36
CA GLU A 69 2.67 42.70 -10.69
C GLU A 69 1.56 41.74 -11.12
N LYS A 70 0.66 41.34 -10.20
CA LYS A 70 -0.43 40.40 -10.49
C LYS A 70 -1.31 40.87 -11.64
N ASP A 71 -1.73 42.14 -11.62
CA ASP A 71 -2.70 42.64 -12.61
C ASP A 71 -2.10 42.64 -14.02
N ALA A 72 -0.78 42.90 -14.13
CA ALA A 72 -0.05 42.80 -15.40
C ALA A 72 0.01 41.35 -15.93
N ILE A 73 0.22 40.36 -15.05
CA ILE A 73 0.21 38.94 -15.44
C ILE A 73 -1.17 38.52 -15.93
N VAL A 74 -2.23 38.93 -15.24
CA VAL A 74 -3.61 38.61 -15.62
C VAL A 74 -3.97 39.24 -16.96
N GLN A 75 -3.58 40.50 -17.21
CA GLN A 75 -3.79 41.15 -18.50
C GLN A 75 -3.06 40.45 -19.64
N ASN A 76 -1.79 40.08 -19.45
CA ASN A 76 -1.03 39.33 -20.45
C ASN A 76 -1.68 37.97 -20.76
N ALA A 77 -2.15 37.25 -19.74
CA ALA A 77 -2.87 35.99 -19.93
C ALA A 77 -4.17 36.20 -20.73
N GLU A 78 -4.93 37.26 -20.48
CA GLU A 78 -6.14 37.60 -21.24
C GLU A 78 -5.84 37.93 -22.71
N GLU A 79 -4.76 38.66 -22.98
CA GLU A 79 -4.32 38.96 -24.35
C GLU A 79 -3.92 37.69 -25.11
N GLN A 80 -3.21 36.77 -24.45
CA GLN A 80 -2.85 35.47 -25.03
C GLN A 80 -4.09 34.63 -25.35
N VAL A 81 -5.05 34.57 -24.42
CA VAL A 81 -6.33 33.88 -24.64
C VAL A 81 -7.12 34.50 -25.79
N ALA A 82 -7.16 35.84 -25.89
CA ALA A 82 -7.79 36.53 -27.01
C ALA A 82 -7.08 36.21 -28.35
N GLY A 83 -5.75 36.06 -28.34
CA GLY A 83 -4.97 35.59 -29.48
C GLY A 83 -5.35 34.16 -29.91
N ILE A 84 -5.52 33.24 -28.94
CA ILE A 84 -5.96 31.87 -29.19
C ILE A 84 -7.39 31.86 -29.77
N ALA A 85 -8.31 32.66 -29.22
CA ALA A 85 -9.67 32.79 -29.72
C ALA A 85 -9.70 33.30 -31.17
N LYS A 86 -8.84 34.26 -31.53
CA LYS A 86 -8.69 34.73 -32.92
C LYS A 86 -8.18 33.64 -33.86
N LYS A 87 -7.22 32.82 -33.44
CA LYS A 87 -6.72 31.69 -34.24
C LYS A 87 -7.80 30.64 -34.47
N TYR A 88 -8.61 30.35 -33.45
CA TYR A 88 -9.76 29.46 -33.55
C TYR A 88 -10.82 30.01 -34.52
N ALA A 89 -11.17 31.30 -34.42
CA ALA A 89 -12.11 31.95 -35.33
C ALA A 89 -11.63 31.96 -36.80
N ARG A 90 -10.31 31.90 -37.04
CA ARG A 90 -9.71 31.75 -38.37
C ARG A 90 -9.62 30.29 -38.85
N GLY A 91 -10.09 29.32 -38.06
CA GLY A 91 -10.06 27.89 -38.39
C GLY A 91 -8.68 27.24 -38.28
N LEU A 92 -7.73 27.86 -37.58
CA LEU A 92 -6.35 27.35 -37.44
C LEU A 92 -6.18 26.34 -36.30
N LEU A 93 -7.18 26.21 -35.41
CA LEU A 93 -7.15 25.35 -34.23
C LEU A 93 -8.43 24.53 -34.16
N ARG A 94 -8.33 23.30 -33.67
CA ARG A 94 -9.50 22.51 -33.26
C ARG A 94 -9.98 22.95 -31.88
N GLU A 95 -11.22 22.63 -31.54
CA GLU A 95 -11.82 23.02 -30.26
C GLU A 95 -11.09 22.42 -29.05
N GLU A 96 -10.62 21.17 -29.15
CA GLU A 96 -9.82 20.53 -28.09
C GLU A 96 -8.45 21.19 -27.91
N GLU A 97 -7.78 21.56 -29.01
CA GLU A 97 -6.51 22.27 -28.98
C GLU A 97 -6.67 23.67 -28.40
N ARG A 98 -7.76 24.37 -28.76
CA ARG A 98 -8.14 25.66 -28.17
C ARG A 98 -8.32 25.53 -26.65
N TYR A 99 -9.12 24.55 -26.22
CA TYR A 99 -9.41 24.29 -24.81
C TYR A 99 -8.12 24.04 -24.00
N ASN A 100 -7.27 23.13 -24.47
CA ASN A 100 -6.01 22.79 -23.80
C ASN A 100 -5.03 23.98 -23.77
N ALA A 101 -4.98 24.76 -24.86
CA ALA A 101 -4.14 25.96 -24.92
C ALA A 101 -4.61 27.04 -23.92
N VAL A 102 -5.92 27.29 -23.81
CA VAL A 102 -6.48 28.25 -22.85
C VAL A 102 -6.18 27.84 -21.42
N ILE A 103 -6.35 26.54 -21.09
CA ILE A 103 -6.03 26.03 -19.76
C ILE A 103 -4.56 26.23 -19.43
N LYS A 104 -3.66 25.88 -20.36
CA LYS A 104 -2.22 26.01 -20.15
C LYS A 104 -1.82 27.45 -19.83
N VAL A 105 -2.36 28.42 -20.56
CA VAL A 105 -2.10 29.85 -20.29
C VAL A 105 -2.52 30.25 -18.88
N TRP A 106 -3.67 29.77 -18.40
CA TRP A 106 -4.15 30.09 -17.06
C TRP A 106 -3.41 29.34 -15.94
N ASP A 107 -3.00 28.09 -16.17
CA ASP A 107 -2.14 27.35 -15.25
C ASP A 107 -0.78 28.07 -15.13
N ASP A 108 -0.16 28.43 -16.25
CA ASP A 108 1.12 29.16 -16.28
C ASP A 108 1.02 30.52 -15.56
N ALA A 109 -0.07 31.27 -15.77
CA ALA A 109 -0.32 32.53 -15.08
C ALA A 109 -0.49 32.33 -13.56
N THR A 110 -1.19 31.28 -13.15
CA THR A 110 -1.40 30.94 -11.74
C THR A 110 -0.08 30.59 -11.04
N ASP A 111 0.81 29.86 -11.73
CA ASP A 111 2.12 29.48 -11.22
C ASP A 111 3.09 30.68 -11.15
N GLN A 112 3.04 31.60 -12.11
CA GLN A 112 3.79 32.86 -12.04
C GLN A 112 3.40 33.69 -10.82
N VAL A 113 2.09 33.85 -10.56
CA VAL A 113 1.59 34.56 -9.37
C VAL A 113 2.03 33.84 -8.09
N ALA A 114 2.01 32.50 -8.06
CA ALA A 114 2.50 31.72 -6.93
C ALA A 114 4.00 31.93 -6.68
N GLY A 115 4.81 32.01 -7.74
CA GLY A 115 6.24 32.31 -7.65
C GLY A 115 6.54 33.70 -7.09
N LEU A 116 5.76 34.72 -7.48
CA LEU A 116 5.87 36.07 -6.92
C LEU A 116 5.53 36.12 -5.43
N LEU A 117 4.46 35.43 -5.02
CA LEU A 117 4.07 35.34 -3.62
C LEU A 117 5.18 34.70 -2.76
N LYS A 118 5.87 33.68 -3.27
CA LYS A 118 7.02 33.08 -2.55
C LYS A 118 8.14 34.09 -2.37
N LYS A 119 8.55 34.79 -3.43
CA LYS A 119 9.59 35.83 -3.35
C LYS A 119 9.23 36.94 -2.37
N GLN A 120 7.96 37.35 -2.36
CA GLN A 120 7.46 38.36 -1.44
C GLN A 120 7.46 37.87 0.02
N GLY A 121 7.08 36.62 0.26
CA GLY A 121 7.15 36.00 1.58
C GLY A 121 8.59 35.84 2.09
N GLU A 122 9.52 35.47 1.21
CA GLU A 122 10.95 35.37 1.54
C GLU A 122 11.58 36.72 1.89
N ALA A 123 11.11 37.81 1.26
CA ALA A 123 11.52 39.17 1.59
C ALA A 123 10.96 39.63 2.95
N ASP A 124 9.69 39.34 3.23
CA ASP A 124 9.00 39.70 4.48
C ASP A 124 8.81 38.50 5.42
N LYS A 125 9.93 38.03 5.97
CA LYS A 125 9.98 36.81 6.79
C LYS A 125 9.16 36.87 8.08
N PHE A 126 8.86 38.08 8.57
CA PHE A 126 8.10 38.28 9.81
C PHE A 126 6.60 38.45 9.59
N ASN A 127 6.13 38.34 8.34
CA ASN A 127 4.71 38.26 8.08
C ASN A 127 4.12 37.02 8.76
N PRO A 128 3.12 37.16 9.65
CA PRO A 128 2.55 36.04 10.40
C PRO A 128 1.99 34.92 9.52
N ILE A 129 1.39 35.26 8.37
CA ILE A 129 0.84 34.28 7.43
C ILE A 129 1.95 33.46 6.80
N TRP A 130 3.05 34.11 6.42
CA TRP A 130 4.23 33.44 5.89
C TRP A 130 4.90 32.57 6.95
N MET A 131 5.08 33.08 8.17
CA MET A 131 5.66 32.34 9.29
C MET A 131 4.90 31.03 9.59
N MET A 132 3.56 31.04 9.54
CA MET A 132 2.76 29.83 9.77
C MET A 132 2.94 28.77 8.67
N ALA A 133 3.08 29.20 7.41
CA ALA A 133 3.29 28.31 6.27
C ALA A 133 4.72 27.78 6.19
N ASP A 134 5.73 28.65 6.35
CA ASP A 134 7.16 28.30 6.31
C ASP A 134 7.55 27.38 7.49
N SER A 135 7.03 27.65 8.68
CA SER A 135 7.23 26.75 9.84
C SER A 135 6.56 25.37 9.68
N GLY A 136 5.61 25.26 8.75
CA GLY A 136 4.77 24.07 8.57
C GLY A 136 3.78 23.84 9.71
N ALA A 137 3.50 24.86 10.53
CA ALA A 137 2.52 24.79 11.60
C ALA A 137 1.10 24.66 11.04
N ARG A 138 0.74 25.55 10.12
CA ARG A 138 -0.54 25.52 9.40
C ARG A 138 -0.46 26.44 8.18
N GLY A 139 -0.90 25.95 7.03
CA GLY A 139 -0.81 26.71 5.79
C GLY A 139 0.01 25.97 4.74
N SER A 140 -0.41 26.11 3.48
CA SER A 140 0.42 25.77 2.33
C SER A 140 0.54 26.97 1.41
N ILE A 141 1.50 26.93 0.49
CA ILE A 141 1.68 27.97 -0.51
C ILE A 141 0.42 28.10 -1.39
N ASP A 142 -0.27 27.00 -1.67
CA ASP A 142 -1.55 27.02 -2.39
C ASP A 142 -2.66 27.73 -1.60
N GLN A 143 -2.67 27.62 -0.28
CA GLN A 143 -3.63 28.36 0.55
C GLN A 143 -3.31 29.86 0.57
N ILE A 144 -2.02 30.23 0.64
CA ILE A 144 -1.59 31.63 0.52
C ILE A 144 -1.96 32.19 -0.86
N LYS A 145 -1.76 31.41 -1.92
CA LYS A 145 -2.15 31.74 -3.30
C LYS A 145 -3.62 32.11 -3.41
N GLN A 146 -4.51 31.38 -2.73
CA GLN A 146 -5.94 31.70 -2.71
C GLN A 146 -6.26 32.97 -1.90
N LEU A 147 -5.52 33.23 -0.81
CA LEU A 147 -5.75 34.39 0.05
C LEU A 147 -5.35 35.71 -0.61
N SER A 148 -4.14 35.78 -1.18
CA SER A 148 -3.56 37.04 -1.68
C SER A 148 -3.08 37.02 -3.14
N GLY A 149 -3.13 35.88 -3.82
CA GLY A 149 -2.78 35.76 -5.24
C GLY A 149 -4.01 35.72 -6.13
N MET A 150 -4.31 34.54 -6.65
CA MET A 150 -5.52 34.24 -7.42
C MET A 150 -5.96 32.81 -7.12
N ARG A 151 -7.25 32.53 -7.24
CA ARG A 151 -7.75 31.18 -6.98
C ARG A 151 -7.50 30.22 -8.16
N GLY A 152 -7.46 30.75 -9.38
CA GLY A 152 -7.09 30.00 -10.59
C GLY A 152 -8.23 29.18 -11.19
N LEU A 153 -7.89 28.11 -11.89
CA LEU A 153 -8.85 27.23 -12.56
C LEU A 153 -9.58 26.32 -11.56
N MET A 154 -10.90 26.18 -11.79
CA MET A 154 -11.79 25.30 -11.03
C MET A 154 -12.14 24.06 -11.85
N VAL A 155 -12.51 22.98 -11.18
CA VAL A 155 -12.90 21.73 -11.80
C VAL A 155 -14.41 21.53 -11.68
N ASN A 156 -15.05 21.11 -12.76
CA ASN A 156 -16.47 20.77 -12.75
C ASN A 156 -16.70 19.40 -12.06
N PRO A 157 -17.94 19.01 -11.76
CA PRO A 157 -18.22 17.72 -11.13
C PRO A 157 -17.78 16.49 -11.95
N GLN A 158 -17.58 16.64 -13.26
CA GLN A 158 -17.11 15.59 -14.16
C GLN A 158 -15.57 15.46 -14.19
N GLY A 159 -14.83 16.35 -13.53
CA GLY A 159 -13.36 16.34 -13.55
C GLY A 159 -12.71 17.22 -14.63
N LYS A 160 -13.51 17.91 -15.47
CA LYS A 160 -13.03 18.81 -16.52
C LYS A 160 -12.78 20.22 -15.94
N LYS A 161 -11.64 20.84 -16.27
CA LYS A 161 -11.34 22.22 -15.85
C LYS A 161 -12.29 23.20 -16.57
N ILE A 162 -12.82 24.17 -15.84
CA ILE A 162 -13.68 25.23 -16.37
C ILE A 162 -12.78 26.29 -17.01
N GLU A 163 -13.04 26.68 -18.26
CA GLU A 163 -12.19 27.63 -19.02
C GLU A 163 -12.12 29.03 -18.41
N VAL A 164 -13.17 29.42 -17.68
CA VAL A 164 -13.25 30.72 -17.00
C VAL A 164 -12.58 30.60 -15.63
N PRO A 165 -11.41 31.22 -15.40
CA PRO A 165 -10.71 31.16 -14.13
C PRO A 165 -11.33 32.12 -13.11
N VAL A 166 -10.99 31.90 -11.85
CA VAL A 166 -11.25 32.86 -10.76
C VAL A 166 -10.01 33.74 -10.59
N LYS A 167 -10.09 34.98 -11.08
CA LYS A 167 -8.99 35.96 -11.08
C LYS A 167 -8.82 36.63 -9.73
N SER A 168 -9.93 36.79 -9.01
CA SER A 168 -9.96 37.41 -7.69
C SER A 168 -9.37 36.48 -6.61
N CYS A 169 -8.99 37.07 -5.47
CA CYS A 169 -8.53 36.37 -4.27
C CYS A 169 -9.45 36.68 -3.09
N PHE A 170 -9.35 35.91 -2.00
CA PHE A 170 -10.23 36.12 -0.85
C PHE A 170 -10.08 37.51 -0.22
N ARG A 171 -8.89 38.13 -0.28
CA ARG A 171 -8.70 39.52 0.19
C ARG A 171 -9.52 40.54 -0.60
N ASN A 172 -9.63 40.37 -1.93
CA ASN A 172 -10.39 41.30 -2.78
C ASN A 172 -11.88 40.97 -2.84
N GLY A 173 -12.29 39.80 -2.33
CA GLY A 173 -13.63 39.26 -2.50
C GLY A 173 -13.81 38.56 -3.86
N LEU A 174 -14.91 37.82 -3.98
CA LEU A 174 -15.27 37.08 -5.19
C LEU A 174 -16.55 37.67 -5.76
N SER A 175 -16.63 37.79 -7.09
CA SER A 175 -17.90 38.09 -7.74
C SER A 175 -18.89 36.92 -7.58
N VAL A 176 -20.19 37.18 -7.78
CA VAL A 176 -21.24 36.14 -7.68
C VAL A 176 -20.94 34.97 -8.64
N LEU A 177 -20.49 35.27 -9.85
CA LEU A 177 -20.15 34.25 -10.85
C LEU A 177 -18.91 33.44 -10.42
N GLU A 178 -17.84 34.09 -9.98
CA GLU A 178 -16.64 33.41 -9.49
C GLU A 178 -16.93 32.52 -8.26
N TYR A 179 -17.76 33.01 -7.34
CA TYR A 179 -18.20 32.24 -6.19
C TYR A 179 -19.04 31.02 -6.61
N PHE A 180 -19.96 31.19 -7.56
CA PHE A 180 -20.78 30.11 -8.09
C PHE A 180 -19.93 29.04 -8.79
N ILE A 181 -18.96 29.42 -9.63
CA ILE A 181 -18.02 28.50 -10.27
C ILE A 181 -17.24 27.73 -9.19
N SER A 182 -16.72 28.43 -8.18
CA SER A 182 -16.00 27.81 -7.07
C SER A 182 -16.85 26.84 -6.24
N SER A 183 -18.16 27.00 -6.21
CA SER A 183 -19.05 26.15 -5.40
C SER A 183 -19.14 24.71 -5.91
N HIS A 184 -18.91 24.48 -7.20
CA HIS A 184 -18.98 23.15 -7.82
C HIS A 184 -17.91 22.21 -7.26
N GLY A 185 -16.66 22.67 -7.26
CA GLY A 185 -15.54 21.92 -6.69
C GLY A 185 -15.73 21.67 -5.19
N GLY A 186 -16.11 22.72 -4.44
CA GLY A 186 -16.36 22.60 -3.00
C GLY A 186 -17.44 21.57 -2.65
N ARG A 187 -18.56 21.56 -3.38
CA ARG A 187 -19.65 20.58 -3.17
C ARG A 187 -19.23 19.16 -3.54
N LYS A 188 -18.52 18.97 -4.67
CA LYS A 188 -18.01 17.65 -5.05
C LYS A 188 -17.04 17.12 -4.01
N GLY A 189 -16.10 17.94 -3.53
CA GLY A 189 -15.16 17.54 -2.49
C GLY A 189 -15.87 17.10 -1.19
N LEU A 190 -16.89 17.84 -0.77
CA LEU A 190 -17.71 17.49 0.41
C LEU A 190 -18.48 16.17 0.22
N ALA A 191 -19.13 16.01 -0.94
CA ALA A 191 -19.91 14.81 -1.24
C ALA A 191 -19.02 13.56 -1.34
N ASP A 192 -17.88 13.66 -2.04
CA ASP A 192 -16.90 12.58 -2.16
C ASP A 192 -16.35 12.18 -0.79
N THR A 193 -16.05 13.15 0.08
CA THR A 193 -15.58 12.85 1.44
C THR A 193 -16.64 12.09 2.24
N ALA A 194 -17.90 12.51 2.17
CA ALA A 194 -18.99 11.87 2.89
C ALA A 194 -19.26 10.43 2.40
N LEU A 195 -19.15 10.18 1.09
CA LEU A 195 -19.41 8.86 0.51
C LEU A 195 -18.20 7.91 0.63
N LYS A 196 -17.01 8.35 0.22
CA LYS A 196 -15.82 7.49 0.12
C LYS A 196 -15.25 7.05 1.47
N THR A 197 -15.59 7.77 2.56
CA THR A 197 -15.21 7.35 3.92
C THR A 197 -15.79 5.98 4.26
N ALA A 198 -17.01 5.67 3.80
CA ALA A 198 -17.64 4.38 4.04
C ALA A 198 -16.88 3.23 3.33
N ASP A 199 -16.46 3.44 2.08
CA ASP A 199 -15.74 2.44 1.28
C ASP A 199 -14.39 2.08 1.93
N SER A 200 -13.64 3.09 2.39
CA SER A 200 -12.38 2.85 3.09
C SER A 200 -12.54 2.13 4.43
N GLY A 201 -13.56 2.53 5.22
CA GLY A 201 -13.90 1.82 6.45
C GLY A 201 -14.28 0.37 6.19
N TYR A 202 -14.99 0.11 5.10
CA TYR A 202 -15.38 -1.23 4.67
C TYR A 202 -14.18 -2.06 4.17
N LEU A 203 -13.23 -1.46 3.45
CA LEU A 203 -11.96 -2.11 3.11
C LEU A 203 -11.19 -2.51 4.38
N THR A 204 -11.08 -1.61 5.35
CA THR A 204 -10.40 -1.87 6.63
C THR A 204 -11.03 -3.06 7.35
N ARG A 205 -12.37 -3.12 7.39
CA ARG A 205 -13.10 -4.27 7.94
C ARG A 205 -12.73 -5.57 7.22
N ARG A 206 -12.77 -5.59 5.88
CA ARG A 206 -12.41 -6.78 5.08
C ARG A 206 -10.97 -7.23 5.30
N LEU A 207 -10.03 -6.29 5.42
CA LEU A 207 -8.63 -6.59 5.71
C LEU A 207 -8.48 -7.27 7.07
N VAL A 208 -9.14 -6.73 8.12
CA VAL A 208 -9.12 -7.33 9.46
C VAL A 208 -9.73 -8.73 9.43
N ASP A 209 -10.85 -8.93 8.72
CA ASP A 209 -11.52 -10.22 8.64
C ASP A 209 -10.64 -11.33 8.03
N VAL A 210 -9.77 -10.97 7.08
CA VAL A 210 -8.80 -11.89 6.46
C VAL A 210 -7.57 -12.14 7.32
N SER A 211 -7.08 -11.13 8.04
CA SER A 211 -5.78 -11.21 8.71
C SER A 211 -5.85 -11.43 10.22
N GLN A 212 -7.01 -11.36 10.85
CA GLN A 212 -7.15 -11.44 12.31
C GLN A 212 -6.58 -12.72 12.96
N ASP A 213 -6.49 -13.84 12.23
CA ASP A 213 -5.92 -15.10 12.73
C ASP A 213 -4.38 -15.12 12.69
N VAL A 214 -3.76 -14.10 12.08
CA VAL A 214 -2.31 -13.97 11.94
C VAL A 214 -1.71 -13.36 13.21
N ILE A 215 -1.22 -14.25 14.06
CA ILE A 215 -0.56 -13.94 15.34
C ILE A 215 0.87 -14.48 15.31
N VAL A 216 1.80 -13.81 16.00
CA VAL A 216 3.15 -14.36 16.20
C VAL A 216 3.08 -15.52 17.18
N ARG A 217 3.28 -16.77 16.72
CA ARG A 217 3.15 -17.97 17.58
C ARG A 217 4.47 -18.59 18.02
N GLU A 218 5.48 -18.45 17.19
CA GLU A 218 6.78 -19.09 17.35
C GLU A 218 7.89 -18.05 17.22
N ASP A 219 9.06 -18.33 17.79
CA ASP A 219 10.24 -17.47 17.60
C ASP A 219 10.85 -17.67 16.21
N ASP A 220 11.09 -18.93 15.83
CA ASP A 220 11.74 -19.31 14.58
C ASP A 220 11.09 -20.54 13.92
N CYS A 221 10.45 -20.34 12.77
CA CYS A 221 9.83 -21.41 11.98
C CYS A 221 10.85 -22.34 11.29
N CYS A 222 12.13 -21.95 11.26
CA CYS A 222 13.21 -22.69 10.61
C CYS A 222 14.29 -23.11 11.62
N ALA A 223 13.97 -23.26 12.91
CA ALA A 223 14.94 -23.73 13.89
C ALA A 223 15.58 -25.08 13.43
N GLY A 224 16.90 -25.08 13.22
CA GLY A 224 17.65 -26.24 12.72
C GLY A 224 17.65 -26.44 11.20
N LYS A 225 17.04 -25.55 10.41
CA LYS A 225 17.06 -25.56 8.93
C LYS A 225 17.44 -24.18 8.39
N ARG A 226 18.03 -24.10 7.19
CA ARG A 226 18.26 -22.80 6.54
C ARG A 226 16.92 -22.23 6.03
N PRO A 227 16.60 -20.94 6.32
CA PRO A 227 15.40 -20.31 5.82
C PRO A 227 15.48 -20.10 4.31
N ARG A 228 14.33 -20.07 3.62
CA ARG A 228 14.29 -19.78 2.18
C ARG A 228 14.45 -18.26 1.95
N PRO A 229 15.48 -17.80 1.23
CA PRO A 229 15.73 -16.38 1.04
C PRO A 229 14.68 -15.76 0.12
N THR A 230 14.28 -14.52 0.45
CA THR A 230 13.59 -13.62 -0.48
C THR A 230 14.57 -12.52 -0.86
N PHE A 231 14.85 -12.40 -2.15
CA PHE A 231 15.78 -11.40 -2.67
C PHE A 231 15.04 -10.08 -2.86
N VAL A 232 15.36 -9.10 -2.01
CA VAL A 232 14.72 -7.79 -2.02
C VAL A 232 15.61 -6.75 -2.69
N LYS A 233 15.01 -5.91 -3.53
CA LYS A 233 15.65 -4.82 -4.27
C LYS A 233 14.97 -3.49 -3.96
N ALA A 234 15.62 -2.37 -4.30
CA ALA A 234 14.94 -1.07 -4.27
C ALA A 234 13.75 -1.08 -5.26
N ILE A 235 12.64 -0.47 -4.85
CA ILE A 235 11.48 -0.33 -5.74
C ILE A 235 11.68 0.95 -6.55
N THR A 236 11.66 0.84 -7.87
CA THR A 236 11.82 1.97 -8.79
C THR A 236 10.63 2.03 -9.72
N ASN A 237 10.18 3.25 -10.05
CA ASN A 237 9.18 3.48 -11.08
C ASN A 237 9.77 3.22 -12.48
N GLY A 238 8.90 3.06 -13.48
CA GLY A 238 9.31 2.98 -14.89
C GLY A 238 10.12 4.20 -15.39
N SER A 239 10.05 5.33 -14.69
CA SER A 239 10.82 6.55 -14.94
C SER A 239 12.20 6.58 -14.25
N GLY A 240 12.53 5.58 -13.42
CA GLY A 240 13.78 5.51 -12.66
C GLY A 240 13.75 6.15 -11.28
N ASP A 241 12.63 6.79 -10.88
CA ASP A 241 12.47 7.35 -9.53
C ASP A 241 12.38 6.23 -8.48
N ILE A 242 13.17 6.33 -7.42
CA ILE A 242 13.14 5.38 -6.30
C ILE A 242 11.89 5.63 -5.47
N ILE A 243 10.93 4.68 -5.51
CA ILE A 243 9.72 4.69 -4.69
C ILE A 243 10.08 4.35 -3.24
N GLU A 244 10.88 3.30 -3.08
CA GLU A 244 11.32 2.82 -1.78
C GLU A 244 12.79 2.44 -1.81
N SER A 245 13.54 3.03 -0.88
CA SER A 245 14.98 2.80 -0.77
C SER A 245 15.26 1.38 -0.26
N LEU A 246 16.40 0.81 -0.67
CA LEU A 246 16.82 -0.49 -0.15
C LEU A 246 17.08 -0.44 1.37
N GLU A 247 17.50 0.71 1.90
CA GLU A 247 17.71 0.92 3.34
C GLU A 247 16.42 0.69 4.15
N ASP A 248 15.34 1.36 3.74
CA ASP A 248 14.05 1.31 4.45
C ASP A 248 13.43 -0.10 4.43
N ARG A 249 13.62 -0.84 3.33
CA ARG A 249 13.12 -2.21 3.18
C ARG A 249 13.86 -3.22 4.06
N LEU A 250 15.16 -3.00 4.29
CA LEU A 250 16.01 -3.90 5.08
C LEU A 250 15.95 -3.62 6.58
N ALA A 251 15.72 -2.37 6.98
CA ALA A 251 15.75 -1.95 8.36
C ALA A 251 14.79 -2.79 9.24
N GLY A 252 15.35 -3.55 10.19
CA GLY A 252 14.60 -4.38 11.11
C GLY A 252 14.11 -5.71 10.55
N ARG A 253 14.60 -6.17 9.40
CA ARG A 253 14.41 -7.54 8.90
C ARG A 253 15.54 -8.45 9.35
N PHE A 254 15.33 -9.76 9.27
CA PHE A 254 16.37 -10.76 9.54
C PHE A 254 17.00 -11.25 8.24
N ALA A 255 18.32 -11.44 8.24
CA ALA A 255 19.02 -12.03 7.11
C ALA A 255 18.68 -13.53 6.97
N ALA A 256 18.40 -13.98 5.74
CA ALA A 256 18.16 -15.40 5.46
C ALA A 256 19.46 -16.17 5.17
N GLU A 257 20.47 -15.47 4.66
CA GLU A 257 21.81 -15.97 4.38
C GLU A 257 22.83 -14.97 4.91
N ASP A 258 24.10 -15.38 5.02
CA ASP A 258 25.17 -14.48 5.43
C ASP A 258 25.34 -13.36 4.38
N ILE A 259 25.23 -12.11 4.81
CA ILE A 259 25.42 -10.94 3.96
C ILE A 259 26.91 -10.59 4.00
N LEU A 260 27.54 -10.59 2.84
CA LEU A 260 28.98 -10.42 2.66
C LEU A 260 29.28 -9.03 2.09
N ASP A 261 30.37 -8.44 2.52
CA ASP A 261 30.95 -7.26 1.88
C ASP A 261 31.53 -7.59 0.49
N ASP A 262 31.92 -6.57 -0.28
CA ASP A 262 32.60 -6.73 -1.57
C ASP A 262 33.95 -7.49 -1.42
N GLU A 263 34.57 -7.41 -0.24
CA GLU A 263 35.80 -8.13 0.13
C GLU A 263 35.55 -9.56 0.64
N GLY A 264 34.28 -9.99 0.80
CA GLY A 264 33.91 -11.31 1.28
C GLY A 264 33.82 -11.47 2.81
N THR A 265 33.96 -10.39 3.57
CA THR A 265 33.75 -10.38 5.03
C THR A 265 32.27 -10.42 5.38
N VAL A 266 31.86 -11.23 6.37
CA VAL A 266 30.45 -11.30 6.82
C VAL A 266 30.07 -10.02 7.56
N LEU A 267 29.14 -9.25 7.02
CA LEU A 267 28.58 -8.03 7.63
C LEU A 267 27.42 -8.35 8.58
N VAL A 268 26.56 -9.28 8.19
CA VAL A 268 25.39 -9.73 8.96
C VAL A 268 25.28 -11.24 8.82
N ALA A 269 25.26 -11.95 9.94
CA ALA A 269 25.13 -13.39 9.94
C ALA A 269 23.69 -13.84 9.65
N CYS A 270 23.53 -15.08 9.18
CA CYS A 270 22.23 -15.72 9.02
C CYS A 270 21.42 -15.67 10.34
N ASN A 271 20.14 -15.27 10.25
CA ASN A 271 19.25 -15.05 11.39
C ASN A 271 19.66 -13.92 12.35
N GLU A 272 20.54 -13.02 11.93
CA GLU A 272 20.79 -11.76 12.62
C GLU A 272 19.86 -10.66 12.09
N MET A 273 19.45 -9.76 12.99
CA MET A 273 18.58 -8.63 12.63
C MET A 273 19.42 -7.50 12.03
N ILE A 274 18.99 -7.01 10.87
CA ILE A 274 19.63 -5.90 10.17
C ILE A 274 19.26 -4.59 10.89
N SER A 275 20.25 -3.96 11.51
CA SER A 275 20.10 -2.62 12.10
C SER A 275 20.07 -1.53 11.03
N GLU A 276 19.56 -0.33 11.35
CA GLU A 276 19.51 0.79 10.39
C GLU A 276 20.91 1.19 9.88
N ASN A 277 21.92 1.14 10.76
CA ASN A 277 23.31 1.43 10.35
C ASN A 277 23.85 0.36 9.41
N MET A 278 23.57 -0.91 9.67
CA MET A 278 23.94 -2.02 8.77
C MET A 278 23.19 -1.91 7.43
N ALA A 279 21.90 -1.54 7.45
CA ALA A 279 21.11 -1.35 6.24
C ALA A 279 21.71 -0.28 5.32
N LYS A 280 22.22 0.83 5.88
CA LYS A 280 22.95 1.87 5.13
C LYS A 280 24.21 1.33 4.46
N THR A 281 25.01 0.56 5.21
CA THR A 281 26.23 -0.07 4.67
C THR A 281 25.88 -1.03 3.53
N ILE A 282 24.89 -1.90 3.72
CA ILE A 282 24.45 -2.88 2.72
C ILE A 282 23.87 -2.18 1.47
N ALA A 283 23.10 -1.12 1.65
CA ALA A 283 22.53 -0.35 0.54
C ALA A 283 23.60 0.40 -0.28
N GLY A 284 24.78 0.67 0.31
CA GLY A 284 25.93 1.24 -0.37
C GLY A 284 26.57 0.30 -1.40
N LEU A 285 26.51 -1.02 -1.17
CA LEU A 285 27.19 -2.05 -1.96
C LEU A 285 26.53 -2.27 -3.33
N GLU A 286 27.31 -2.26 -4.41
CA GLU A 286 26.80 -2.44 -5.77
C GLU A 286 26.33 -3.87 -6.05
N ARG A 287 26.98 -4.86 -5.44
CA ARG A 287 26.61 -6.28 -5.54
C ARG A 287 25.12 -6.49 -5.27
N TYR A 288 24.63 -5.93 -4.17
CA TYR A 288 23.27 -6.12 -3.69
C TYR A 288 22.21 -5.28 -4.40
N LYS A 289 22.60 -4.19 -5.07
CA LYS A 289 21.69 -3.45 -5.95
C LYS A 289 21.22 -4.30 -7.12
N THR A 290 22.11 -5.15 -7.65
CA THR A 290 21.83 -6.00 -8.81
C THR A 290 21.26 -7.36 -8.41
N SER A 291 21.88 -8.04 -7.44
CA SER A 291 21.45 -9.38 -7.01
C SER A 291 20.23 -9.38 -6.08
N GLY A 292 19.98 -8.28 -5.37
CA GLY A 292 19.05 -8.23 -4.25
C GLY A 292 19.65 -8.84 -2.97
N VAL A 293 19.13 -8.41 -1.82
CA VAL A 293 19.59 -8.86 -0.50
C VAL A 293 18.72 -10.02 -0.01
N PRO A 294 19.32 -11.14 0.44
CA PRO A 294 18.57 -12.29 0.94
C PRO A 294 18.04 -12.04 2.36
N ILE A 295 16.73 -11.76 2.47
CA ILE A 295 16.05 -11.59 3.76
C ILE A 295 15.03 -12.69 4.03
N ARG A 296 14.69 -12.86 5.32
CA ARG A 296 13.50 -13.58 5.74
C ARG A 296 12.27 -12.69 5.51
N SER A 297 11.27 -13.24 4.83
CA SER A 297 9.98 -12.59 4.57
C SER A 297 8.85 -13.42 5.16
N ILE A 298 7.71 -12.78 5.39
CA ILE A 298 6.46 -13.43 5.80
C ILE A 298 5.98 -14.41 4.72
N PHE A 299 6.26 -14.15 3.43
CA PHE A 299 5.87 -15.01 2.32
C PHE A 299 6.39 -16.45 2.44
N ASN A 300 7.60 -16.62 2.96
CA ASN A 300 8.26 -17.92 3.10
C ASN A 300 8.11 -18.54 4.50
N CYS A 301 7.27 -17.96 5.37
CA CYS A 301 7.09 -18.47 6.72
C CYS A 301 6.34 -19.82 6.70
N THR A 302 6.93 -20.82 7.35
CA THR A 302 6.42 -22.20 7.43
C THR A 302 5.54 -22.46 8.65
N THR A 303 5.30 -21.46 9.51
CA THR A 303 4.41 -21.61 10.67
C THR A 303 2.96 -21.83 10.20
N ARG A 304 2.33 -22.91 10.69
CA ARG A 304 0.97 -23.36 10.33
C ARG A 304 -0.11 -22.34 10.65
N TYR A 305 -0.09 -21.80 11.87
CA TYR A 305 -1.05 -20.78 12.32
C TYR A 305 -0.29 -19.51 12.66
N GLY A 306 -0.47 -18.47 11.84
CA GLY A 306 0.20 -17.18 12.02
C GLY A 306 1.62 -17.11 11.46
N VAL A 307 2.51 -16.40 12.14
CA VAL A 307 3.89 -16.13 11.69
C VAL A 307 4.89 -16.40 12.82
N CYS A 308 6.17 -16.55 12.49
CA CYS A 308 7.24 -16.54 13.49
C CYS A 308 7.85 -15.14 13.66
N ALA A 309 8.46 -14.89 14.82
CA ALA A 309 9.05 -13.59 15.16
C ALA A 309 10.17 -13.19 14.18
N LYS A 310 11.06 -14.13 13.81
CA LYS A 310 12.16 -13.85 12.87
C LYS A 310 11.71 -13.55 11.43
N CYS A 311 10.64 -14.16 10.93
CA CYS A 311 10.13 -13.83 9.59
C CYS A 311 9.41 -12.47 9.56
N TYR A 312 8.83 -12.04 10.67
CA TYR A 312 8.23 -10.70 10.79
C TYR A 312 9.28 -9.60 11.02
N GLY A 313 10.24 -9.85 11.92
CA GLY A 313 11.32 -8.94 12.25
C GLY A 313 11.02 -7.99 13.42
N LYS A 314 11.41 -6.73 13.24
CA LYS A 314 11.21 -5.62 14.18
C LYS A 314 9.73 -5.23 14.28
N ASP A 315 9.27 -5.03 15.50
CA ASP A 315 8.03 -4.33 15.79
C ASP A 315 8.19 -2.83 15.46
N MET A 316 7.27 -2.30 14.65
CA MET A 316 7.31 -0.92 14.18
C MET A 316 6.98 0.08 15.29
N ALA A 317 6.27 -0.34 16.34
CA ALA A 317 5.93 0.53 17.46
C ALA A 317 7.09 0.68 18.46
N THR A 318 7.78 -0.41 18.78
CA THR A 318 8.82 -0.43 19.83
C THR A 318 10.25 -0.41 19.30
N THR A 319 10.45 -0.66 18.01
CA THR A 319 11.75 -0.85 17.35
C THR A 319 12.58 -2.05 17.80
N LEU A 320 12.02 -2.89 18.65
CA LEU A 320 12.63 -4.13 19.14
C LEU A 320 12.13 -5.32 18.31
N PRO A 321 12.77 -6.51 18.41
CA PRO A 321 12.22 -7.74 17.86
C PRO A 321 10.80 -7.98 18.36
N ILE A 322 9.91 -8.43 17.47
CA ILE A 322 8.53 -8.68 17.85
C ILE A 322 8.41 -9.81 18.86
N LYS A 323 7.49 -9.66 19.82
CA LYS A 323 7.23 -10.66 20.84
C LYS A 323 6.21 -11.68 20.38
N VAL A 324 6.34 -12.90 20.90
CA VAL A 324 5.35 -13.96 20.72
C VAL A 324 4.04 -13.56 21.39
N GLY A 325 2.93 -13.71 20.67
CA GLY A 325 1.58 -13.31 21.08
C GLY A 325 1.06 -12.03 20.43
N GLU A 326 1.89 -11.28 19.70
CA GLU A 326 1.46 -10.05 19.03
C GLU A 326 0.52 -10.33 17.85
N ALA A 327 -0.59 -9.58 17.77
CA ALA A 327 -1.63 -9.71 16.74
C ALA A 327 -1.27 -8.91 15.47
N VAL A 328 -0.20 -9.32 14.80
CA VAL A 328 0.36 -8.61 13.62
C VAL A 328 -0.61 -8.47 12.46
N GLY A 329 -1.57 -9.38 12.31
CA GLY A 329 -2.57 -9.30 11.27
C GLY A 329 -3.52 -8.12 11.43
N VAL A 330 -3.99 -7.87 12.65
CA VAL A 330 -4.86 -6.71 12.95
C VAL A 330 -4.07 -5.41 12.77
N ILE A 331 -2.81 -5.38 13.24
CA ILE A 331 -1.92 -4.22 13.05
C ILE A 331 -1.74 -3.94 11.56
N ALA A 332 -1.44 -4.96 10.75
CA ALA A 332 -1.28 -4.82 9.31
C ALA A 332 -2.54 -4.28 8.61
N ALA A 333 -3.71 -4.82 8.95
CA ALA A 333 -4.97 -4.36 8.38
C ALA A 333 -5.26 -2.89 8.73
N GLN A 334 -5.00 -2.47 9.97
CA GLN A 334 -5.17 -1.08 10.40
C GLN A 334 -4.15 -0.15 9.74
N SER A 335 -2.88 -0.56 9.63
CA SER A 335 -1.81 0.20 8.98
C SER A 335 -2.04 0.41 7.48
N ILE A 336 -2.88 -0.40 6.85
CA ILE A 336 -3.30 -0.23 5.44
C ILE A 336 -4.61 0.57 5.36
N GLY A 337 -5.57 0.26 6.22
CA GLY A 337 -6.92 0.83 6.20
C GLY A 337 -7.05 2.27 6.72
N GLU A 338 -6.34 2.62 7.81
CA GLU A 338 -6.37 3.98 8.36
C GLU A 338 -5.81 5.01 7.37
N PRO A 339 -4.64 4.78 6.74
CA PRO A 339 -4.17 5.70 5.72
C PRO A 339 -5.05 5.69 4.48
N GLY A 340 -5.64 4.55 4.10
CA GLY A 340 -6.65 4.48 3.03
C GLY A 340 -7.82 5.45 3.27
N THR A 341 -8.25 5.60 4.53
CA THR A 341 -9.32 6.53 4.89
C THR A 341 -8.83 7.96 4.77
N GLN A 342 -7.59 8.22 5.20
CA GLN A 342 -6.94 9.51 5.02
C GLN A 342 -6.79 9.90 3.54
N LEU A 343 -6.51 8.95 2.64
CA LEU A 343 -6.45 9.21 1.20
C LEU A 343 -7.78 9.74 0.66
N THR A 344 -8.89 9.15 1.10
CA THR A 344 -10.24 9.59 0.70
C THR A 344 -10.66 10.93 1.33
N MET A 345 -10.07 11.30 2.47
CA MET A 345 -10.37 12.56 3.16
C MET A 345 -9.45 13.72 2.74
N ARG A 346 -8.19 13.47 2.37
CA ARG A 346 -7.23 14.53 1.96
C ARG A 346 -7.63 15.26 0.68
N THR A 347 -8.51 14.67 -0.13
CA THR A 347 -9.19 15.34 -1.27
C THR A 347 -9.99 16.59 -0.88
N PHE A 348 -10.28 16.79 0.42
CA PHE A 348 -10.99 17.97 0.92
C PHE A 348 -10.25 19.29 0.63
N HIS A 349 -8.92 19.32 0.72
CA HIS A 349 -8.15 20.56 0.54
C HIS A 349 -7.85 20.90 -0.92
N THR A 350 -7.99 19.91 -1.81
CA THR A 350 -7.66 20.03 -3.24
C THR A 350 -8.90 20.12 -4.14
N GLY A 351 -10.09 19.80 -3.63
CA GLY A 351 -11.35 19.70 -4.39
C GLY A 351 -11.83 20.94 -5.17
N GLY A 352 -11.06 22.02 -5.25
CA GLY A 352 -11.33 23.16 -6.12
C GLY A 352 -10.15 23.63 -6.97
N ILE A 353 -8.95 23.01 -6.85
CA ILE A 353 -7.76 23.42 -7.59
C ILE A 353 -7.34 22.28 -8.48
N ALA A 354 -7.22 22.55 -9.77
CA ALA A 354 -6.88 21.54 -10.77
C ALA A 354 -5.38 21.13 -10.80
N ALA A 355 -4.57 21.64 -9.86
CA ALA A 355 -3.11 21.52 -9.86
C ALA A 355 -2.59 20.23 -9.19
N THR A 356 -3.39 19.58 -8.34
CA THR A 356 -3.06 18.26 -7.83
C THR A 356 -3.67 17.23 -8.76
N GLY A 357 -2.81 16.43 -9.40
CA GLY A 357 -3.20 15.33 -10.29
C GLY A 357 -4.25 14.40 -9.67
N ASP A 358 -4.79 13.52 -10.49
CA ASP A 358 -5.99 12.73 -10.22
C ASP A 358 -5.84 11.77 -9.00
N ILE A 359 -5.91 12.33 -7.78
CA ILE A 359 -5.84 11.64 -6.47
C ILE A 359 -6.96 10.59 -6.36
N THR A 360 -7.99 10.67 -7.19
CA THR A 360 -9.18 9.80 -7.12
C THR A 360 -8.94 8.35 -7.55
N GLN A 361 -7.78 8.04 -8.15
CA GLN A 361 -7.45 6.69 -8.63
C GLN A 361 -6.86 5.75 -7.55
N GLY A 362 -6.47 6.26 -6.37
CA GLY A 362 -5.67 5.48 -5.41
C GLY A 362 -6.43 4.31 -4.75
N LEU A 363 -7.45 4.61 -3.94
CA LEU A 363 -8.16 3.57 -3.17
C LEU A 363 -8.87 2.52 -4.06
N PRO A 364 -9.60 2.88 -5.13
CA PRO A 364 -10.24 1.89 -5.99
C PRO A 364 -9.26 0.89 -6.61
N ARG A 365 -8.03 1.34 -6.93
CA ARG A 365 -6.96 0.48 -7.42
C ARG A 365 -6.46 -0.49 -6.34
N VAL A 366 -6.26 0.00 -5.11
CA VAL A 366 -5.89 -0.86 -3.97
C VAL A 366 -6.97 -1.91 -3.68
N GLU A 367 -8.25 -1.52 -3.73
CA GLU A 367 -9.37 -2.46 -3.59
C GLU A 367 -9.40 -3.51 -4.71
N GLU A 368 -9.17 -3.09 -5.96
CA GLU A 368 -9.11 -3.99 -7.11
C GLU A 368 -8.00 -5.06 -6.95
N LEU A 369 -6.82 -4.64 -6.47
CA LEU A 369 -5.68 -5.51 -6.20
C LEU A 369 -5.98 -6.52 -5.08
N PHE A 370 -6.50 -6.07 -3.93
CA PHE A 370 -6.80 -6.97 -2.80
C PHE A 370 -8.01 -7.88 -3.05
N GLU A 371 -8.95 -7.48 -3.92
CA GLU A 371 -10.04 -8.37 -4.35
C GLU A 371 -9.63 -9.31 -5.50
N ALA A 372 -8.39 -9.22 -5.99
CA ALA A 372 -7.90 -9.95 -7.16
C ALA A 372 -8.87 -9.87 -8.35
N ARG A 373 -9.45 -8.68 -8.57
CA ARG A 373 -10.38 -8.43 -9.67
C ARG A 373 -9.60 -8.24 -10.97
N LYS A 374 -10.24 -8.60 -12.09
CA LYS A 374 -9.69 -8.34 -13.41
C LYS A 374 -9.70 -6.82 -13.66
N PRO A 375 -8.54 -6.19 -13.95
CA PRO A 375 -8.49 -4.74 -14.11
C PRO A 375 -9.22 -4.26 -15.36
N LYS A 376 -9.60 -2.98 -15.37
CA LYS A 376 -10.08 -2.30 -16.59
C LYS A 376 -8.88 -1.96 -17.47
N GLY A 377 -8.88 -2.39 -18.73
CA GLY A 377 -7.72 -2.22 -19.62
C GLY A 377 -6.58 -3.19 -19.26
N VAL A 378 -6.87 -4.49 -19.35
CA VAL A 378 -5.90 -5.55 -19.01
C VAL A 378 -4.72 -5.53 -19.99
N ALA A 379 -3.51 -5.47 -19.44
CA ALA A 379 -2.30 -5.75 -20.19
C ALA A 379 -2.13 -7.26 -20.37
N THR A 380 -1.89 -7.68 -21.59
CA THR A 380 -1.61 -9.06 -21.96
C THR A 380 -0.14 -9.36 -21.69
N ILE A 381 0.11 -10.43 -20.93
CA ILE A 381 1.45 -10.91 -20.64
C ILE A 381 1.82 -12.09 -21.53
N CYS A 382 3.09 -12.13 -21.89
CA CYS A 382 3.71 -13.23 -22.60
C CYS A 382 3.80 -14.48 -21.71
N GLU A 383 3.49 -15.67 -22.24
CA GLU A 383 3.59 -16.96 -21.54
C GLU A 383 4.87 -17.73 -21.90
N PHE A 384 5.46 -17.46 -23.06
CA PHE A 384 6.55 -18.25 -23.62
C PHE A 384 7.76 -17.37 -23.96
N ALA A 385 8.97 -17.87 -23.71
CA ALA A 385 10.18 -17.17 -24.14
C ALA A 385 10.29 -17.22 -25.69
N GLY A 386 10.61 -16.10 -26.32
CA GLY A 386 10.75 -16.05 -27.77
C GLY A 386 11.00 -14.64 -28.32
N ILE A 387 10.85 -14.51 -29.63
CA ILE A 387 10.92 -13.24 -30.36
C ILE A 387 9.49 -12.79 -30.68
N ALA A 388 9.15 -11.54 -30.36
CA ALA A 388 7.85 -10.98 -30.68
C ALA A 388 7.81 -10.53 -32.14
N GLN A 389 6.85 -11.05 -32.91
CA GLN A 389 6.49 -10.57 -34.24
C GLN A 389 5.13 -9.89 -34.20
N VAL A 390 5.08 -8.63 -34.59
CA VAL A 390 3.83 -7.86 -34.67
C VAL A 390 3.34 -7.94 -36.11
N ASP A 391 2.16 -8.53 -36.31
CA ASP A 391 1.47 -8.57 -37.60
C ASP A 391 0.27 -7.62 -37.56
N ASP A 392 0.31 -6.57 -38.39
CA ASP A 392 -0.71 -5.52 -38.48
C ASP A 392 -1.67 -5.75 -39.68
N LYS A 393 -1.77 -6.98 -40.18
CA LYS A 393 -2.55 -7.28 -41.41
C LYS A 393 -4.06 -7.23 -41.24
N ASP A 394 -4.59 -7.40 -40.01
CA ASP A 394 -6.02 -7.33 -39.74
C ASP A 394 -6.45 -5.94 -39.25
N ASN A 395 -7.37 -5.30 -39.98
CA ASN A 395 -7.72 -3.88 -39.82
C ASN A 395 -8.40 -3.52 -38.48
N ASN A 396 -8.73 -4.50 -37.62
CA ASN A 396 -9.46 -4.31 -36.36
C ASN A 396 -8.73 -4.81 -35.10
N LEU A 397 -7.75 -5.71 -35.24
CA LEU A 397 -7.03 -6.34 -34.12
C LEU A 397 -5.54 -6.42 -34.47
N LYS A 398 -4.67 -6.11 -33.51
CA LYS A 398 -3.23 -6.30 -33.65
C LYS A 398 -2.88 -7.70 -33.19
N HIS A 399 -2.14 -8.43 -34.00
CA HIS A 399 -1.67 -9.77 -33.66
C HIS A 399 -0.20 -9.71 -33.24
N ILE A 400 0.12 -10.29 -32.08
CA ILE A 400 1.49 -10.49 -31.64
C ILE A 400 1.76 -11.98 -31.59
N VAL A 401 2.54 -12.46 -32.55
CA VAL A 401 2.97 -13.85 -32.63
C VAL A 401 4.33 -13.97 -31.96
N ILE A 402 4.42 -14.86 -30.97
CA ILE A 402 5.69 -15.17 -30.31
C ILE A 402 6.29 -16.40 -30.99
N VAL A 403 7.51 -16.24 -31.51
CA VAL A 403 8.24 -17.28 -32.23
C VAL A 403 9.40 -17.79 -31.38
N GLU A 404 9.62 -19.10 -31.37
CA GLU A 404 10.74 -19.70 -30.63
C GLU A 404 12.10 -19.34 -31.25
N GLU A 405 13.09 -19.05 -30.39
CA GLU A 405 14.43 -18.67 -30.80
C GLU A 405 15.18 -19.89 -31.37
N GLY A 406 15.21 -20.02 -32.70
CA GLY A 406 16.01 -21.01 -33.44
C GLY A 406 15.21 -21.90 -34.40
N THR A 407 13.98 -22.27 -34.05
CA THR A 407 13.10 -23.12 -34.89
C THR A 407 12.15 -22.30 -35.75
N GLY A 408 11.84 -21.06 -35.37
CA GLY A 408 10.90 -20.20 -36.09
C GLY A 408 9.45 -20.69 -36.04
N VAL A 409 9.13 -21.62 -35.14
CA VAL A 409 7.77 -22.13 -34.95
C VAL A 409 6.97 -21.11 -34.14
N PRO A 410 5.77 -20.70 -34.61
CA PRO A 410 4.89 -19.83 -33.83
C PRO A 410 4.37 -20.58 -32.60
N LEU A 411 4.69 -20.08 -31.42
CA LEU A 411 4.29 -20.68 -30.15
C LEU A 411 2.86 -20.29 -29.78
N LYS A 412 2.56 -18.98 -29.84
CA LYS A 412 1.25 -18.44 -29.49
C LYS A 412 1.02 -17.10 -30.19
N ASP A 413 -0.21 -16.91 -30.65
CA ASP A 413 -0.72 -15.63 -31.16
C ASP A 413 -1.56 -14.94 -30.07
N TYR A 414 -1.27 -13.66 -29.84
CA TYR A 414 -1.97 -12.80 -28.90
C TYR A 414 -2.74 -11.72 -29.65
N GLU A 415 -4.06 -11.75 -29.51
CA GLU A 415 -4.95 -10.75 -30.08
C GLU A 415 -5.07 -9.53 -29.15
N LEU A 416 -4.75 -8.36 -29.67
CA LEU A 416 -4.85 -7.08 -28.95
C LEU A 416 -5.84 -6.14 -29.65
N PRO A 417 -6.62 -5.35 -28.89
CA PRO A 417 -7.44 -4.29 -29.45
C PRO A 417 -6.62 -3.30 -30.30
N PHE A 418 -7.18 -2.77 -31.39
CA PHE A 418 -6.49 -1.80 -32.24
C PHE A 418 -5.98 -0.56 -31.49
N ASN A 419 -6.73 -0.11 -30.48
CA ASN A 419 -6.38 1.03 -29.63
C ASN A 419 -5.37 0.70 -28.52
N ALA A 420 -4.90 -0.54 -28.41
CA ALA A 420 -3.86 -0.90 -27.46
C ALA A 420 -2.51 -0.31 -27.89
N GLU A 421 -1.88 0.41 -26.96
CA GLU A 421 -0.52 0.90 -27.10
C GLU A 421 0.45 -0.24 -26.83
N LEU A 422 1.29 -0.58 -27.80
CA LEU A 422 2.24 -1.69 -27.71
C LEU A 422 3.51 -1.25 -27.00
N LEU A 423 4.01 -2.09 -26.08
CA LEU A 423 5.29 -1.88 -25.41
C LEU A 423 6.45 -2.60 -26.12
N VAL A 424 6.13 -3.65 -26.86
CA VAL A 424 7.11 -4.46 -27.61
C VAL A 424 7.15 -4.06 -29.08
N LYS A 425 8.35 -4.11 -29.67
CA LYS A 425 8.59 -3.92 -31.10
C LYS A 425 8.82 -5.27 -31.79
N ASN A 426 8.65 -5.27 -33.11
CA ASN A 426 8.92 -6.44 -33.93
C ASN A 426 10.42 -6.80 -33.86
N GLY A 427 10.73 -8.03 -33.46
CA GLY A 427 12.09 -8.51 -33.24
C GLY A 427 12.57 -8.45 -31.78
N ASP A 428 11.76 -7.94 -30.85
CA ASP A 428 12.14 -7.87 -29.43
C ASP A 428 12.13 -9.27 -28.79
N LYS A 429 13.15 -9.55 -27.98
CA LYS A 429 13.20 -10.78 -27.16
C LYS A 429 12.30 -10.60 -25.94
N VAL A 430 11.33 -11.49 -25.80
CA VAL A 430 10.39 -11.50 -24.69
C VAL A 430 10.60 -12.72 -23.81
N VAL A 431 10.51 -12.50 -22.50
CA VAL A 431 10.51 -13.57 -21.49
C VAL A 431 9.09 -13.79 -20.95
N PRO A 432 8.76 -14.98 -20.43
CA PRO A 432 7.50 -15.21 -19.75
C PRO A 432 7.27 -14.15 -18.67
N GLY A 433 6.10 -13.51 -18.68
CA GLY A 433 5.75 -12.40 -17.79
C GLY A 433 5.91 -11.00 -18.40
N THR A 434 6.58 -10.88 -19.55
CA THR A 434 6.75 -9.59 -20.23
C THR A 434 5.40 -9.03 -20.69
N GLN A 435 5.13 -7.77 -20.36
CA GLN A 435 3.91 -7.07 -20.79
C GLN A 435 4.01 -6.67 -22.26
N LEU A 436 3.00 -7.04 -23.06
CA LEU A 436 2.99 -6.77 -24.51
C LEU A 436 2.40 -5.40 -24.84
N ASN A 437 1.41 -4.95 -24.08
CA ASN A 437 0.73 -3.66 -24.24
C ASN A 437 0.65 -2.90 -22.93
N ALA A 438 0.47 -1.58 -23.03
CA ALA A 438 0.24 -0.71 -21.89
C ALA A 438 -1.09 -1.06 -21.22
N GLY A 439 -1.08 -1.10 -19.89
CA GLY A 439 -2.26 -1.39 -19.08
C GLY A 439 -1.90 -2.04 -17.75
N SER A 440 -2.92 -2.40 -16.99
CA SER A 440 -2.74 -3.11 -15.72
C SER A 440 -2.74 -4.62 -15.93
N VAL A 441 -1.78 -5.32 -15.35
CA VAL A 441 -1.70 -6.78 -15.45
C VAL A 441 -2.72 -7.43 -14.51
N ASN A 442 -3.33 -8.51 -14.97
CA ASN A 442 -4.20 -9.34 -14.15
C ASN A 442 -3.35 -10.27 -13.25
N PRO A 443 -3.47 -10.19 -11.90
CA PRO A 443 -2.72 -11.05 -10.99
C PRO A 443 -2.93 -12.56 -11.21
N GLN A 444 -4.08 -12.97 -11.73
CA GLN A 444 -4.35 -14.38 -12.05
C GLN A 444 -3.61 -14.88 -13.28
N ASP A 445 -3.22 -14.00 -14.21
CA ASP A 445 -2.36 -14.40 -15.33
C ASP A 445 -0.90 -14.50 -14.85
N ILE A 446 -0.47 -13.60 -13.95
CA ILE A 446 0.87 -13.65 -13.33
C ILE A 446 1.08 -14.97 -12.58
N ILE A 447 0.10 -15.45 -11.81
CA ILE A 447 0.25 -16.73 -11.08
C ILE A 447 0.44 -17.91 -12.02
N ARG A 448 -0.14 -17.85 -13.23
CA ARG A 448 -0.04 -18.90 -14.24
C ARG A 448 1.33 -18.90 -14.90
N VAL A 449 1.93 -17.73 -15.10
CA VAL A 449 3.17 -17.56 -15.87
C VAL A 449 4.41 -17.51 -14.97
N GLU A 450 4.44 -16.62 -13.99
CA GLU A 450 5.60 -16.38 -13.11
C GLU A 450 5.51 -17.14 -11.78
N GLY A 451 4.37 -17.78 -11.52
CA GLY A 451 4.11 -18.51 -10.29
C GLY A 451 3.82 -17.59 -9.10
N VAL A 452 3.91 -18.16 -7.90
CA VAL A 452 3.44 -17.50 -6.66
C VAL A 452 4.31 -16.30 -6.29
N LYS A 453 5.63 -16.41 -6.52
CA LYS A 453 6.57 -15.34 -6.18
C LYS A 453 6.33 -14.09 -7.03
N GLY A 454 6.11 -14.25 -8.35
CA GLY A 454 5.82 -13.13 -9.24
C GLY A 454 4.57 -12.35 -8.82
N VAL A 455 3.50 -13.04 -8.43
CA VAL A 455 2.27 -12.41 -7.93
C VAL A 455 2.49 -11.66 -6.62
N GLN A 456 3.24 -12.26 -5.69
CA GLN A 456 3.54 -11.65 -4.40
C GLN A 456 4.30 -10.34 -4.59
N ASP A 457 5.36 -10.37 -5.40
CA ASP A 457 6.18 -9.20 -5.71
C ASP A 457 5.38 -8.14 -6.48
N TYR A 458 4.51 -8.55 -7.42
CA TYR A 458 3.65 -7.64 -8.18
C TYR A 458 2.64 -6.90 -7.29
N ILE A 459 1.88 -7.61 -6.45
CA ILE A 459 0.89 -6.96 -5.58
C ILE A 459 1.59 -6.05 -4.57
N LEU A 460 2.73 -6.47 -4.02
CA LEU A 460 3.52 -5.65 -3.10
C LEU A 460 3.97 -4.34 -3.77
N HIS A 461 4.53 -4.44 -4.98
CA HIS A 461 4.98 -3.30 -5.77
C HIS A 461 3.84 -2.32 -6.09
N GLU A 462 2.73 -2.82 -6.62
CA GLU A 462 1.61 -1.98 -7.04
C GLU A 462 0.95 -1.27 -5.86
N VAL A 463 0.72 -1.99 -4.75
CA VAL A 463 0.13 -1.39 -3.54
C VAL A 463 1.06 -0.31 -2.98
N GLN A 464 2.36 -0.59 -2.88
CA GLN A 464 3.32 0.41 -2.40
C GLN A 464 3.40 1.63 -3.30
N SER A 465 3.42 1.43 -4.62
CA SER A 465 3.44 2.54 -5.58
C SER A 465 2.24 3.47 -5.39
N VAL A 466 1.04 2.92 -5.19
CA VAL A 466 -0.18 3.71 -4.97
C VAL A 466 -0.16 4.48 -3.64
N TYR A 467 0.27 3.87 -2.54
CA TYR A 467 0.33 4.59 -1.26
C TYR A 467 1.41 5.68 -1.27
N ARG A 468 2.58 5.38 -1.86
CA ARG A 468 3.70 6.32 -1.96
C ARG A 468 3.42 7.48 -2.92
N SER A 469 2.74 7.24 -4.04
CA SER A 469 2.31 8.32 -4.94
C SER A 469 1.41 9.34 -4.26
N GLN A 470 0.73 8.93 -3.17
CA GLN A 470 -0.13 9.78 -2.35
C GLN A 470 0.58 10.34 -1.10
N GLY A 471 1.89 10.13 -0.96
CA GLY A 471 2.68 10.60 0.17
C GLY A 471 2.34 9.92 1.49
N VAL A 472 1.94 8.65 1.45
CA VAL A 472 1.74 7.79 2.61
C VAL A 472 2.79 6.68 2.58
N ASP A 473 3.58 6.59 3.64
CA ASP A 473 4.59 5.56 3.80
C ASP A 473 4.01 4.38 4.58
N ILE A 474 3.91 3.21 3.94
CA ILE A 474 3.54 1.94 4.57
C ILE A 474 4.74 1.01 4.51
N ASN A 475 4.88 0.13 5.49
CA ASN A 475 5.92 -0.90 5.48
C ASN A 475 5.45 -2.16 4.74
N ASP A 476 6.33 -2.73 3.93
CA ASP A 476 6.10 -3.98 3.17
C ASP A 476 5.50 -5.10 4.00
N LYS A 477 5.91 -5.25 5.27
CA LYS A 477 5.46 -6.35 6.14
C LYS A 477 3.95 -6.43 6.28
N HIS A 478 3.28 -5.27 6.26
CA HIS A 478 1.83 -5.22 6.42
C HIS A 478 1.14 -5.75 5.16
N VAL A 479 1.65 -5.38 3.97
CA VAL A 479 1.13 -5.87 2.69
C VAL A 479 1.46 -7.36 2.52
N GLU A 480 2.67 -7.79 2.90
CA GLU A 480 3.06 -9.20 2.87
C GLU A 480 2.10 -10.10 3.67
N ILE A 481 1.63 -9.65 4.85
CA ILE A 481 0.66 -10.41 5.65
C ILE A 481 -0.65 -10.63 4.90
N ILE A 482 -1.19 -9.58 4.28
CA ILE A 482 -2.46 -9.66 3.55
C ILE A 482 -2.31 -10.55 2.33
N VAL A 483 -1.26 -10.34 1.53
CA VAL A 483 -0.99 -11.13 0.33
C VAL A 483 -0.72 -12.60 0.66
N ARG A 484 -0.08 -12.89 1.81
CA ARG A 484 0.08 -14.27 2.29
C ARG A 484 -1.28 -14.94 2.53
N GLN A 485 -2.26 -14.24 3.08
CA GLN A 485 -3.60 -14.79 3.28
C GLN A 485 -4.35 -14.99 1.95
N MET A 486 -4.13 -14.13 0.95
CA MET A 486 -4.75 -14.27 -0.37
C MET A 486 -4.29 -15.53 -1.14
N ILE A 487 -3.07 -16.03 -0.89
CA ILE A 487 -2.48 -17.18 -1.60
C ILE A 487 -2.39 -18.43 -0.70
N ARG A 488 -2.99 -18.40 0.50
CA ARG A 488 -2.90 -19.48 1.49
C ARG A 488 -3.61 -20.78 1.08
N LYS A 489 -4.60 -20.69 0.19
CA LYS A 489 -5.43 -21.84 -0.21
C LYS A 489 -4.93 -22.48 -1.49
N VAL A 490 -5.11 -23.79 -1.58
CA VAL A 490 -4.89 -24.60 -2.78
C VAL A 490 -6.23 -25.19 -3.24
N ARG A 491 -6.41 -25.28 -4.56
CA ARG A 491 -7.54 -25.96 -5.17
C ARG A 491 -7.12 -27.35 -5.61
N ILE A 492 -7.83 -28.35 -5.14
CA ILE A 492 -7.52 -29.75 -5.43
C ILE A 492 -7.96 -30.08 -6.84
N GLU A 493 -7.07 -30.68 -7.63
CA GLU A 493 -7.38 -31.19 -8.96
C GLU A 493 -7.76 -32.66 -8.89
N ASN A 494 -6.87 -33.49 -8.34
CA ASN A 494 -7.13 -34.91 -8.13
C ASN A 494 -6.93 -35.25 -6.66
N ALA A 495 -7.91 -35.92 -6.07
CA ALA A 495 -7.87 -36.33 -4.67
C ALA A 495 -6.90 -37.50 -4.39
N GLY A 496 -6.50 -38.26 -5.42
CA GLY A 496 -5.71 -39.48 -5.23
C GLY A 496 -6.45 -40.44 -4.30
N THR A 497 -5.76 -40.94 -3.28
CA THR A 497 -6.34 -41.77 -2.20
C THR A 497 -6.53 -40.99 -0.89
N THR A 498 -6.52 -39.66 -0.94
CA THR A 498 -6.76 -38.80 0.24
C THR A 498 -8.26 -38.61 0.49
N ASP A 499 -8.63 -38.16 1.69
CA ASP A 499 -10.02 -37.84 2.07
C ASP A 499 -10.54 -36.52 1.45
N MET A 500 -9.74 -35.86 0.61
CA MET A 500 -10.09 -34.56 0.07
C MET A 500 -10.96 -34.67 -1.19
N LEU A 501 -11.73 -33.63 -1.50
CA LEU A 501 -12.60 -33.62 -2.68
C LEU A 501 -11.99 -32.82 -3.85
N PRO A 502 -12.09 -33.31 -5.10
CA PRO A 502 -11.73 -32.54 -6.28
C PRO A 502 -12.49 -31.21 -6.35
N GLY A 503 -11.78 -30.12 -6.61
CA GLY A 503 -12.33 -28.76 -6.69
C GLY A 503 -12.48 -28.04 -5.34
N GLN A 504 -12.28 -28.71 -4.20
CA GLN A 504 -12.33 -28.10 -2.88
C GLN A 504 -11.14 -27.15 -2.66
N PHE A 505 -11.38 -26.05 -1.94
CA PHE A 505 -10.32 -25.17 -1.44
C PHE A 505 -9.87 -25.64 -0.05
N VAL A 506 -8.60 -26.00 0.08
CA VAL A 506 -8.00 -26.47 1.32
C VAL A 506 -6.80 -25.60 1.67
N ASP A 507 -6.52 -25.45 2.96
CA ASP A 507 -5.29 -24.77 3.42
C ASP A 507 -4.05 -25.53 2.95
N MET A 508 -3.03 -24.80 2.49
CA MET A 508 -1.79 -25.38 1.98
C MET A 508 -1.11 -26.30 2.99
N PHE A 509 -1.10 -25.95 4.29
CA PHE A 509 -0.44 -26.77 5.30
C PHE A 509 -1.22 -28.07 5.58
N THR A 510 -2.55 -27.99 5.57
CA THR A 510 -3.41 -29.18 5.72
C THR A 510 -3.25 -30.11 4.53
N PHE A 511 -3.14 -29.57 3.31
CA PHE A 511 -2.86 -30.34 2.09
C PHE A 511 -1.50 -31.05 2.15
N GLU A 512 -0.44 -30.34 2.55
CA GLU A 512 0.90 -30.92 2.71
C GLU A 512 0.90 -32.04 3.75
N GLU A 513 0.28 -31.82 4.92
CA GLU A 513 0.20 -32.81 6.00
C GLU A 513 -0.58 -34.08 5.58
N GLN A 514 -1.72 -33.92 4.90
CA GLN A 514 -2.51 -35.07 4.43
C GLN A 514 -1.75 -35.86 3.37
N ASN A 515 -1.07 -35.18 2.44
CA ASN A 515 -0.25 -35.85 1.45
C ASN A 515 0.93 -36.60 2.08
N GLU A 516 1.63 -36.01 3.04
CA GLU A 516 2.70 -36.70 3.77
C GLU A 516 2.19 -37.97 4.46
N LYS A 517 1.03 -37.90 5.13
CA LYS A 517 0.38 -39.07 5.76
C LYS A 517 0.02 -40.15 4.73
N THR A 518 -0.54 -39.77 3.60
CA THR A 518 -0.93 -40.71 2.55
C THR A 518 0.28 -41.36 1.90
N ILE A 519 1.37 -40.61 1.68
CA ILE A 519 2.64 -41.16 1.16
C ILE A 519 3.24 -42.16 2.15
N MET A 520 3.22 -41.85 3.46
CA MET A 520 3.67 -42.79 4.50
C MET A 520 2.83 -44.06 4.56
N ALA A 521 1.53 -43.96 4.25
CA ALA A 521 0.63 -45.11 4.14
C ALA A 521 0.75 -45.88 2.79
N GLY A 522 1.64 -45.44 1.88
CA GLY A 522 1.83 -46.06 0.56
C GLY A 522 0.74 -45.73 -0.47
N GLY A 523 -0.11 -44.74 -0.19
CA GLY A 523 -1.17 -44.28 -1.09
C GLY A 523 -0.71 -43.27 -2.13
N VAL A 524 -1.64 -42.86 -3.00
CA VAL A 524 -1.41 -41.85 -4.04
C VAL A 524 -1.74 -40.46 -3.47
N PRO A 525 -0.78 -39.52 -3.42
CA PRO A 525 -1.03 -38.17 -2.90
C PRO A 525 -1.99 -37.39 -3.81
N ALA A 526 -2.69 -36.42 -3.24
CA ALA A 526 -3.53 -35.50 -3.99
C ALA A 526 -2.69 -34.47 -4.76
N THR A 527 -3.16 -34.05 -5.92
CA THR A 527 -2.58 -32.95 -6.70
C THR A 527 -3.43 -31.71 -6.56
N ALA A 528 -2.81 -30.55 -6.34
CA ALA A 528 -3.51 -29.29 -6.18
C ALA A 528 -2.74 -28.13 -6.85
N LYS A 529 -3.48 -27.08 -7.23
CA LYS A 529 -2.93 -25.83 -7.75
C LYS A 529 -3.11 -24.71 -6.74
N ARG A 530 -2.07 -23.88 -6.54
CA ARG A 530 -2.19 -22.65 -5.76
C ARG A 530 -3.18 -21.71 -6.44
N VAL A 531 -4.05 -21.09 -5.65
CA VAL A 531 -5.05 -20.14 -6.14
C VAL A 531 -4.89 -18.80 -5.44
N LEU A 532 -5.03 -17.72 -6.20
CA LEU A 532 -5.14 -16.37 -5.65
C LEU A 532 -6.62 -16.08 -5.40
N LEU A 533 -6.98 -15.86 -4.14
CA LEU A 533 -8.33 -15.46 -3.74
C LEU A 533 -8.32 -14.00 -3.31
N GLY A 534 -9.32 -13.24 -3.76
CA GLY A 534 -9.59 -11.90 -3.21
C GLY A 534 -9.93 -11.97 -1.73
N ILE A 535 -9.66 -10.88 -0.99
CA ILE A 535 -9.83 -10.83 0.46
C ILE A 535 -11.25 -11.25 0.92
N THR A 536 -12.32 -10.84 0.23
CA THR A 536 -13.69 -11.28 0.60
C THR A 536 -13.87 -12.79 0.48
N LYS A 537 -13.36 -13.42 -0.58
CA LYS A 537 -13.45 -14.87 -0.76
C LYS A 537 -12.53 -15.62 0.20
N ALA A 538 -11.34 -15.09 0.48
CA ALA A 538 -10.42 -15.66 1.45
C ALA A 538 -11.01 -15.67 2.88
N ALA A 539 -11.69 -14.59 3.30
CA ALA A 539 -12.35 -14.50 4.60
C ALA A 539 -13.50 -15.53 4.76
N LEU A 540 -14.26 -15.79 3.69
CA LEU A 540 -15.33 -16.80 3.68
C LEU A 540 -14.79 -18.24 3.68
N ALA A 541 -13.60 -18.46 3.14
CA ALA A 541 -12.95 -19.77 3.06
C ALA A 541 -12.10 -20.10 4.32
N THR A 542 -12.40 -19.48 5.45
CA THR A 542 -11.73 -19.75 6.73
C THR A 542 -12.19 -21.08 7.33
N ASP A 543 -11.32 -21.72 8.12
CA ASP A 543 -11.64 -23.03 8.71
C ASP A 543 -12.66 -22.89 9.86
N SER A 544 -12.73 -21.72 10.50
CA SER A 544 -13.75 -21.39 11.49
C SER A 544 -15.03 -20.90 10.80
N PHE A 545 -16.10 -21.69 10.96
CA PHE A 545 -17.41 -21.29 10.47
C PHE A 545 -18.04 -20.15 11.32
N LEU A 546 -17.69 -20.02 12.60
CA LEU A 546 -18.14 -18.91 13.45
C LEU A 546 -17.58 -17.57 12.95
N SER A 547 -16.29 -17.55 12.58
CA SER A 547 -15.65 -16.39 11.98
C SER A 547 -16.27 -16.03 10.65
N ALA A 548 -16.43 -17.00 9.75
CA ALA A 548 -17.00 -16.78 8.42
C ALA A 548 -18.46 -16.30 8.49
N ALA A 549 -19.27 -16.90 9.37
CA ALA A 549 -20.69 -16.57 9.52
C ALA A 549 -20.94 -15.13 10.00
N SER A 550 -20.00 -14.55 10.76
CA SER A 550 -20.06 -13.16 11.22
C SER A 550 -19.74 -12.12 10.13
N PHE A 551 -19.08 -12.55 9.03
CA PHE A 551 -18.62 -11.65 7.99
C PHE A 551 -19.72 -11.35 6.96
N GLN A 552 -20.08 -12.34 6.14
CA GLN A 552 -21.09 -12.26 5.08
C GLN A 552 -21.75 -13.63 4.85
N GLU A 553 -22.91 -13.63 4.20
CA GLU A 553 -23.59 -14.85 3.72
C GLU A 553 -23.83 -15.91 4.83
N THR A 554 -24.20 -15.45 6.02
CA THR A 554 -24.37 -16.26 7.25
C THR A 554 -25.17 -17.54 7.02
N SER A 555 -26.31 -17.47 6.33
CA SER A 555 -27.15 -18.65 6.06
C SER A 555 -26.40 -19.71 5.25
N ARG A 556 -25.66 -19.32 4.20
CA ARG A 556 -24.89 -20.24 3.36
C ARG A 556 -23.79 -20.92 4.17
N VAL A 557 -23.04 -20.15 4.97
CA VAL A 557 -21.95 -20.67 5.80
C VAL A 557 -22.46 -21.67 6.84
N LEU A 558 -23.55 -21.34 7.54
CA LEU A 558 -24.11 -22.22 8.56
C LEU A 558 -24.71 -23.49 7.97
N THR A 559 -25.38 -23.42 6.82
CA THR A 559 -25.90 -24.61 6.13
C THR A 559 -24.76 -25.53 5.69
N GLU A 560 -23.69 -25.00 5.12
CA GLU A 560 -22.51 -25.80 4.74
C GLU A 560 -21.84 -26.44 5.97
N ALA A 561 -21.69 -25.67 7.06
CA ALA A 561 -21.11 -26.19 8.30
C ALA A 561 -21.95 -27.31 8.92
N ALA A 562 -23.28 -27.19 8.88
CA ALA A 562 -24.20 -28.21 9.35
C ALA A 562 -24.14 -29.49 8.52
N ILE A 563 -24.15 -29.38 7.18
CA ILE A 563 -24.06 -30.52 6.25
C ILE A 563 -22.72 -31.25 6.45
N CYS A 564 -21.62 -30.51 6.54
CA CYS A 564 -20.28 -31.06 6.70
C CYS A 564 -19.95 -31.45 8.17
N THR A 565 -20.87 -31.26 9.11
CA THR A 565 -20.65 -31.49 10.55
C THR A 565 -19.33 -30.86 11.05
N LYS A 566 -19.05 -29.61 10.62
CA LYS A 566 -17.79 -28.92 10.94
C LYS A 566 -17.68 -28.66 12.45
N ARG A 567 -16.47 -28.84 13.00
CA ARG A 567 -16.11 -28.46 14.36
C ARG A 567 -15.18 -27.26 14.33
N ASP A 568 -15.50 -26.23 15.11
CA ASP A 568 -14.69 -25.01 15.17
C ASP A 568 -13.52 -25.18 16.16
N PRO A 569 -12.26 -24.96 15.73
CA PRO A 569 -11.11 -25.13 16.61
C PRO A 569 -10.83 -23.91 17.52
N LEU A 570 -11.54 -22.78 17.37
CA LEU A 570 -11.42 -21.58 18.22
C LEU A 570 -9.99 -21.00 18.31
N ILE A 571 -9.27 -21.03 17.18
CA ILE A 571 -7.85 -20.64 17.10
C ILE A 571 -7.66 -19.14 16.86
N GLY A 572 -8.66 -18.47 16.28
CA GLY A 572 -8.63 -17.07 15.90
C GLY A 572 -9.15 -16.14 16.99
N LEU A 573 -9.11 -14.83 16.70
CA LEU A 573 -9.57 -13.81 17.64
C LEU A 573 -11.10 -13.76 17.70
N LYS A 574 -11.77 -13.77 16.54
CA LYS A 574 -13.22 -13.51 16.46
C LYS A 574 -14.07 -14.55 17.14
N GLU A 575 -13.76 -15.83 16.95
CA GLU A 575 -14.54 -16.91 17.54
C GLU A 575 -14.56 -16.82 19.07
N ASN A 576 -13.41 -16.50 19.66
CA ASN A 576 -13.26 -16.34 21.10
C ASN A 576 -13.99 -15.10 21.60
N VAL A 577 -13.98 -14.00 20.85
CA VAL A 577 -14.79 -12.81 21.18
C VAL A 577 -16.28 -13.14 21.12
N ILE A 578 -16.75 -13.85 20.09
CA ILE A 578 -18.17 -14.24 19.93
C ILE A 578 -18.65 -15.11 21.09
N ILE A 579 -17.82 -16.05 21.55
CA ILE A 579 -18.17 -16.98 22.64
C ILE A 579 -17.95 -16.35 24.03
N GLY A 580 -17.23 -15.22 24.12
CA GLY A 580 -16.90 -14.56 25.39
C GLY A 580 -15.69 -15.17 26.11
N LYS A 581 -14.78 -15.83 25.38
CA LYS A 581 -13.49 -16.30 25.88
C LYS A 581 -12.40 -15.27 25.67
N LEU A 582 -11.30 -15.40 26.43
CA LEU A 582 -10.09 -14.61 26.20
C LEU A 582 -9.55 -14.87 24.80
N ILE A 583 -9.08 -13.82 24.12
CA ILE A 583 -8.49 -13.98 22.78
C ILE A 583 -7.11 -14.66 22.86
N PRO A 584 -6.73 -15.47 21.87
CA PRO A 584 -5.44 -16.18 21.84
C PRO A 584 -4.25 -15.29 21.42
N ALA A 585 -4.27 -14.01 21.81
CA ALA A 585 -3.23 -13.02 21.55
C ALA A 585 -2.89 -12.22 22.82
N GLY A 586 -1.71 -11.62 22.85
CA GLY A 586 -1.21 -10.82 23.96
C GLY A 586 -1.21 -11.61 25.28
N THR A 587 -1.89 -11.07 26.30
CA THR A 587 -1.98 -11.67 27.63
C THR A 587 -2.76 -12.98 27.65
N GLY A 588 -3.75 -13.15 26.76
CA GLY A 588 -4.58 -14.35 26.71
C GLY A 588 -3.83 -15.59 26.21
N MET A 589 -2.68 -15.41 25.54
CA MET A 589 -1.89 -16.52 25.00
C MET A 589 -1.41 -17.52 26.06
N LYS A 590 -1.23 -17.08 27.32
CA LYS A 590 -0.79 -17.96 28.42
C LYS A 590 -1.79 -19.10 28.68
N ASP A 591 -3.08 -18.83 28.57
CA ASP A 591 -4.13 -19.81 28.83
C ASP A 591 -4.20 -20.84 27.70
N TYR A 592 -3.91 -20.43 26.46
CA TYR A 592 -3.92 -21.30 25.29
C TYR A 592 -2.65 -22.16 25.12
N LYS A 593 -1.53 -21.82 25.78
CA LYS A 593 -0.31 -22.65 25.75
C LYS A 593 -0.51 -24.03 26.38
N ASN A 594 -1.47 -24.16 27.29
CA ASN A 594 -1.71 -25.38 28.07
C ASN A 594 -2.93 -26.19 27.60
N VAL A 595 -3.61 -25.75 26.53
CA VAL A 595 -4.78 -26.45 26.00
C VAL A 595 -4.33 -27.43 24.93
N SER A 596 -4.18 -28.70 25.29
CA SER A 596 -4.17 -29.78 24.30
C SER A 596 -5.62 -30.12 23.92
N VAL A 597 -5.87 -30.36 22.63
CA VAL A 597 -7.16 -30.86 22.16
C VAL A 597 -7.32 -32.27 22.71
N GLN A 598 -8.07 -32.43 23.80
CA GLN A 598 -8.57 -33.75 24.18
C GLN A 598 -9.62 -34.15 23.15
N THR A 599 -9.27 -35.09 22.27
CA THR A 599 -10.27 -35.88 21.54
C THR A 599 -11.04 -36.68 22.57
N THR A 600 -12.18 -36.16 23.03
CA THR A 600 -13.14 -36.98 23.76
C THR A 600 -13.56 -38.13 22.84
N GLY A 601 -13.33 -39.35 23.32
CA GLY A 601 -13.80 -40.58 22.71
C GLY A 601 -15.27 -40.48 22.35
N GLY A 602 -15.67 -41.21 21.31
CA GLY A 602 -16.98 -41.11 20.69
C GLY A 602 -18.12 -41.21 21.70
N TYR A 603 -19.28 -40.68 21.29
CA TYR A 603 -20.55 -40.60 22.01
C TYR A 603 -21.06 -41.93 22.65
N ARG A 604 -20.37 -43.06 22.45
CA ARG A 604 -20.64 -44.35 23.08
C ARG A 604 -20.09 -44.50 24.50
N ASP A 605 -19.01 -43.82 24.87
CA ASP A 605 -18.36 -44.03 26.18
C ASP A 605 -19.10 -43.35 27.34
N VAL A 606 -19.99 -42.39 27.05
CA VAL A 606 -20.77 -41.65 28.05
C VAL A 606 -22.00 -42.45 28.55
N MET A 607 -22.40 -43.52 27.83
CA MET A 607 -23.57 -44.34 28.21
C MET A 607 -23.21 -45.71 28.82
N ALA A 608 -21.94 -45.99 29.11
CA ALA A 608 -21.61 -47.21 29.85
C ALA A 608 -22.12 -47.09 31.30
N PRO A 609 -23.03 -47.97 31.77
CA PRO A 609 -23.48 -47.93 33.15
C PRO A 609 -22.30 -48.28 34.05
N ALA A 610 -22.12 -47.49 35.11
CA ALA A 610 -21.11 -47.75 36.13
C ALA A 610 -21.36 -49.14 36.72
N SER A 611 -20.44 -50.08 36.49
CA SER A 611 -20.44 -51.37 37.16
C SER A 611 -20.21 -51.12 38.65
N GLU A 612 -21.21 -51.44 39.47
CA GLU A 612 -21.09 -51.56 40.91
C GLU A 612 -20.00 -52.58 41.24
N THR A 613 -18.87 -52.12 41.74
CA THR A 613 -17.90 -52.98 42.42
C THR A 613 -18.34 -53.14 43.87
N GLU A 614 -19.05 -54.24 44.12
CA GLU A 614 -19.21 -54.83 45.44
C GLU A 614 -17.85 -55.32 45.99
N ASN A 615 -17.58 -54.92 47.25
CA ASN A 615 -16.92 -55.65 48.34
C ASN A 615 -15.63 -56.46 48.08
N ALA A 616 -14.54 -56.06 48.76
CA ALA A 616 -13.97 -56.77 49.92
C ALA A 616 -12.84 -55.95 50.56
#